data_AF-A0A927CEC2-F1
#
_entry.id   AF-A0A927CEC2-F1
#
_cell.length_a   1.000
_cell.length_b   1.000
_cell.length_c   1.000
_cell.angle_alpha   90.00
_cell.angle_beta   90.00
_cell.angle_gamma   90.00
#
_symmetry.space_group_name_H-M   'P 1'
#
loop_
_entity.id
_entity.type
_entity.pdbx_description
1 polymer ?
#
loop_
_entity_poly.entity_id
_entity_poly.type
_entity_poly.pdbx_seq_one_letter_code
_entity_poly.pdbx_strand_id
1 'polypeptide(L)'
;MPCSCSAVRTISTLKRTVKKVTGYPLHEYVHRLKVAEAKKLLISTERTFKVIATALGYRDVFYFSRLFKKYAGMSPRDYKKTNGG
;
A
#
# COMPACT_ATOMS: atom_id res chain seq x y z
N MET A 1 -18.39 32.29 -24.44
CA MET A 1 -17.24 32.77 -23.64
C MET A 1 -16.49 31.56 -23.09
N PRO A 2 -15.15 31.57 -23.03
CA PRO A 2 -14.32 30.38 -23.10
C PRO A 2 -14.42 29.47 -21.88
N CYS A 3 -14.16 28.19 -22.15
CA CYS A 3 -14.18 27.04 -21.27
C CYS A 3 -13.27 27.17 -20.04
N SER A 4 -13.68 26.54 -18.94
CA SER A 4 -12.80 26.04 -17.87
C SER A 4 -13.29 24.64 -17.51
N CYS A 5 -13.12 23.68 -18.41
CA CYS A 5 -11.94 22.82 -18.44
C CYS A 5 -11.61 22.25 -17.05
N SER A 6 -12.00 20.98 -16.89
CA SER A 6 -11.35 19.96 -16.07
C SER A 6 -11.15 20.30 -14.60
N ALA A 7 -11.99 19.68 -13.77
CA ALA A 7 -11.68 19.40 -12.38
C ALA A 7 -10.41 18.52 -12.30
N VAL A 8 -9.25 19.13 -12.50
CA VAL A 8 -7.97 18.54 -12.14
C VAL A 8 -7.97 18.51 -10.62
N ARG A 9 -8.29 17.34 -10.06
CA ARG A 9 -8.21 17.10 -8.62
C ARG A 9 -6.74 17.17 -8.21
N THR A 10 -6.28 18.37 -7.88
CA THR A 10 -4.94 18.62 -7.34
C THR A 10 -4.70 17.73 -6.12
N ILE A 11 -3.49 17.18 -6.01
CA ILE A 11 -3.05 16.27 -4.92
C ILE A 11 -3.38 16.83 -3.53
N SER A 12 -3.37 18.16 -3.39
CA SER A 12 -3.73 18.92 -2.18
C SER A 12 -5.18 18.69 -1.71
N THR A 13 -6.14 18.61 -2.65
CA THR A 13 -7.55 18.35 -2.36
C THR A 13 -7.76 16.92 -1.92
N LEU A 14 -7.10 15.95 -2.59
CA LEU A 14 -7.15 14.54 -2.22
C LEU A 14 -6.62 14.29 -0.80
N LYS A 15 -5.50 14.92 -0.42
CA LYS A 15 -4.94 14.83 0.94
C LYS A 15 -5.93 15.29 2.02
N ARG A 16 -6.60 16.43 1.79
CA ARG A 16 -7.57 16.99 2.75
C ARG A 16 -8.81 16.11 2.87
N THR A 17 -9.33 15.60 1.76
CA THR A 17 -10.50 14.72 1.76
C THR A 17 -10.20 13.39 2.45
N VAL A 18 -9.06 12.75 2.15
CA VAL A 18 -8.70 11.47 2.80
C VAL A 18 -8.49 11.63 4.30
N LYS A 19 -7.85 12.72 4.75
CA LYS A 19 -7.70 12.99 6.19
C LYS A 19 -9.07 13.22 6.87
N LYS A 20 -10.01 13.91 6.21
CA LYS A 20 -11.37 14.11 6.73
C LYS A 20 -12.17 12.81 6.82
N VAL A 21 -12.03 11.92 5.84
CA VAL A 21 -12.82 10.69 5.75
C VAL A 21 -12.23 9.56 6.61
N THR A 22 -10.91 9.42 6.63
CA THR A 22 -10.24 8.30 7.31
C THR A 22 -9.62 8.67 8.66
N GLY A 23 -9.44 9.96 8.96
CA GLY A 23 -8.74 10.43 10.16
C GLY A 23 -7.21 10.30 10.11
N TYR A 24 -6.67 9.56 9.13
CA TYR A 24 -5.24 9.31 8.98
C TYR A 24 -4.62 10.18 7.87
N PRO A 25 -3.32 10.47 7.94
CA PRO A 25 -2.64 11.14 6.85
C PRO A 25 -2.59 10.23 5.61
N LEU A 26 -2.78 10.81 4.42
CA LEU A 26 -2.86 10.09 3.13
C LEU A 26 -1.71 9.08 2.94
N HIS A 27 -0.48 9.45 3.32
CA HIS A 27 0.68 8.58 3.16
C HIS A 27 0.53 7.28 3.97
N GLU A 28 0.00 7.36 5.19
CA GLU A 28 -0.20 6.21 6.06
C GLU A 28 -1.34 5.32 5.55
N TYR A 29 -2.40 5.96 5.05
CA TYR A 29 -3.51 5.24 4.42
C TYR A 29 -3.06 4.46 3.18
N VAL A 30 -2.23 5.07 2.32
CA VAL A 30 -1.64 4.40 1.16
C VAL A 30 -0.74 3.24 1.60
N HIS A 31 0.07 3.40 2.65
CA HIS A 31 0.89 2.32 3.18
C HIS A 31 0.04 1.14 3.67
N ARG A 32 -1.05 1.43 4.40
CA ARG A 32 -2.01 0.41 4.86
C ARG A 32 -2.65 -0.34 3.69
N LEU A 33 -3.12 0.38 2.66
CA LEU A 33 -3.68 -0.22 1.46
C LEU A 33 -2.68 -1.13 0.74
N LYS A 34 -1.44 -0.65 0.53
CA LYS A 34 -0.39 -1.45 -0.12
C LYS A 34 -0.01 -2.69 0.68
N VAL A 35 0.04 -2.59 2.01
CA VAL A 35 0.29 -3.76 2.87
C VAL A 35 -0.87 -4.74 2.82
N ALA A 36 -2.12 -4.27 2.80
CA ALA A 36 -3.29 -5.13 2.65
C ALA A 36 -3.26 -5.90 1.33
N GLU A 37 -2.93 -5.23 0.22
CA GLU A 37 -2.73 -5.89 -1.08
C GLU A 37 -1.56 -6.88 -1.05
N ALA A 38 -0.43 -6.53 -0.43
CA ALA A 38 0.68 -7.47 -0.27
C ALA A 38 0.28 -8.73 0.51
N LYS A 39 -0.54 -8.61 1.56
CA LYS A 39 -1.07 -9.76 2.30
C LYS A 39 -1.90 -10.67 1.39
N LYS A 40 -2.81 -10.09 0.60
CA LYS A 40 -3.62 -10.85 -0.37
C LYS A 40 -2.74 -11.56 -1.39
N LEU A 41 -1.75 -10.87 -1.95
CA LEU A 41 -0.83 -11.43 -2.95
C LEU A 41 0.06 -12.54 -2.37
N LEU A 42 0.46 -12.43 -1.10
CA LEU A 42 1.22 -13.47 -0.40
C LEU A 42 0.42 -14.75 -0.17
N ILE A 43 -0.91 -14.65 0.00
CA ILE A 43 -1.80 -15.80 0.19
C ILE A 43 -2.25 -16.37 -1.15
N SER A 44 -2.64 -15.50 -2.08
CA SER A 44 -3.20 -15.89 -3.37
C SER A 44 -2.15 -16.37 -4.36
N THR A 45 -0.88 -16.02 -4.18
CA THR A 45 0.19 -16.40 -5.11
C THR A 45 1.44 -16.88 -4.37
N GLU A 46 2.15 -17.84 -4.96
CA GLU A 46 3.43 -18.31 -4.41
C GLU A 46 4.61 -17.37 -4.69
N ARG A 47 4.36 -16.17 -5.22
CA ARG A 47 5.40 -15.21 -5.60
C ARG A 47 6.26 -14.80 -4.41
N THR A 48 7.53 -14.56 -4.69
CA THR A 48 8.48 -14.04 -3.71
C THR A 48 8.10 -12.61 -3.31
N PHE A 49 8.27 -12.28 -2.02
CA PHE A 49 8.00 -10.94 -1.49
C PHE A 49 8.71 -9.82 -2.28
N LYS A 50 9.89 -10.10 -2.85
CA LYS A 50 10.62 -9.21 -3.75
C LYS A 50 9.76 -8.78 -4.95
N VAL A 51 9.11 -9.74 -5.61
CA VAL A 51 8.25 -9.50 -6.79
C VAL A 51 7.01 -8.70 -6.40
N ILE A 52 6.42 -9.00 -5.24
CA ILE A 52 5.26 -8.29 -4.71
C ILE A 52 5.61 -6.82 -4.41
N ALA A 53 6.77 -6.56 -3.79
CA ALA A 53 7.24 -5.21 -3.51
C ALA A 53 7.44 -4.40 -4.81
N THR A 54 8.08 -5.01 -5.82
CA THR A 54 8.27 -4.39 -7.13
C THR A 54 6.93 -4.10 -7.82
N ALA A 55 5.97 -5.04 -7.77
CA ALA A 55 4.63 -4.86 -8.33
C ALA A 55 3.83 -3.72 -7.66
N LEU A 56 4.07 -3.49 -6.36
CA LEU A 56 3.46 -2.38 -5.61
C LEU A 56 4.20 -1.04 -5.80
N GLY A 57 5.21 -0.99 -6.67
CA GLY A 57 5.98 0.20 -7.00
C GLY A 57 7.05 0.56 -5.97
N TYR A 58 7.48 -0.37 -5.11
CA TYR A 58 8.61 -0.18 -4.22
C TYR A 58 9.89 -0.69 -4.88
N ARG A 59 10.87 0.20 -5.04
CA ARG A 59 12.22 -0.19 -5.49
C ARG A 59 12.97 -0.91 -4.36
N ASP A 60 12.75 -0.45 -3.13
CA ASP A 60 13.47 -0.93 -1.96
C ASP A 60 12.66 -1.94 -1.16
N VAL A 61 12.99 -3.21 -1.34
CA VAL A 61 12.28 -4.33 -0.73
C VAL A 61 12.52 -4.37 0.78
N PHE A 62 13.69 -3.92 1.25
CA PHE A 62 14.00 -3.89 2.67
C PHE A 62 13.14 -2.85 3.40
N TYR A 63 12.94 -1.69 2.77
CA TYR A 63 12.00 -0.69 3.26
C TYR A 63 10.58 -1.25 3.34
N PHE A 64 10.10 -1.87 2.26
CA PHE A 64 8.76 -2.45 2.24
C PHE A 64 8.60 -3.60 3.25
N SER A 65 9.65 -4.39 3.50
CA SER A 65 9.65 -5.46 4.52
C SER A 65 9.49 -4.90 5.94
N ARG A 66 10.22 -3.83 6.29
CA ARG A 66 10.03 -3.13 7.58
C ARG A 66 8.62 -2.55 7.70
N LEU A 67 8.12 -1.94 6.63
CA LEU A 67 6.78 -1.38 6.58
C LEU A 67 5.72 -2.48 6.77
N PHE A 68 5.85 -3.58 6.03
CA PHE A 68 4.99 -4.73 6.13
C PHE A 68 5.00 -5.29 7.55
N LYS A 69 6.17 -5.52 8.15
CA LYS A 69 6.28 -6.00 9.54
C LYS A 69 5.60 -5.04 10.53
N LYS A 70 5.73 -3.72 10.34
CA LYS A 70 5.07 -2.71 11.19
C LYS A 70 3.54 -2.79 11.13
N TYR A 71 2.95 -3.05 9.97
CA TYR A 71 1.49 -3.10 9.79
C TYR A 71 0.88 -4.51 9.90
N ALA A 72 1.65 -5.55 9.59
CA ALA A 72 1.24 -6.95 9.63
C ALA A 72 1.60 -7.64 10.95
N GLY A 73 2.50 -7.08 11.75
CA GLY A 73 2.99 -7.64 13.01
C GLY A 73 4.06 -8.73 12.84
N MET A 74 4.19 -9.32 11.65
CA MET A 74 5.13 -10.42 11.38
C MET A 74 5.88 -10.20 10.06
N SER A 75 6.97 -10.95 9.86
CA SER A 75 7.72 -10.87 8.61
C SER A 75 6.90 -11.45 7.44
N PRO A 76 7.09 -10.99 6.21
CA PRO A 76 6.36 -11.53 5.06
C PRO A 76 6.63 -13.02 4.80
N ARG A 77 7.82 -13.52 5.20
CA ARG A 77 8.14 -14.96 5.17
C ARG A 77 7.28 -15.74 6.16
N ASP A 78 7.20 -15.26 7.40
CA ASP A 78 6.38 -15.89 8.44
C ASP A 78 4.90 -15.85 8.06
N TYR A 79 4.43 -14.72 7.51
CA TYR A 79 3.05 -14.58 7.05
C TYR A 79 2.67 -15.60 5.97
N LYS A 80 3.60 -15.87 5.04
CA LYS A 80 3.40 -16.90 4.01
C LYS A 80 3.39 -18.31 4.62
N LYS A 81 4.28 -18.59 5.58
CA LYS A 81 4.39 -19.89 6.23
C LYS A 81 3.16 -20.23 7.10
N THR A 82 2.60 -19.24 7.80
CA THR A 82 1.42 -19.43 8.66
C THR A 82 0.13 -19.64 7.88
N ASN A 83 -0.02 -18.99 6.71
CA ASN A 83 -1.27 -19.04 5.93
C ASN A 83 -1.22 -20.00 4.73
N GLY A 84 -0.04 -20.48 4.33
CA GLY A 84 0.15 -21.38 3.20
C GLY A 84 0.35 -22.84 3.60
N GLY A 85 -0.27 -23.28 4.69
CA GLY A 85 -0.32 -24.67 5.15
C GLY A 85 -1.65 -25.31 4.82
#